data_AF-A0A2N2EPD1-F1
#
_entry.id   AF-A0A2N2EPD1-F1
#
_cell.length_a   1.000
_cell.length_b   1.000
_cell.length_c   1.000
_cell.angle_alpha   90.00
_cell.angle_beta   90.00
_cell.angle_gamma   90.00
#
_symmetry.space_group_name_H-M   'P 1'
#
loop_
_entity.id
_entity.type
_entity.pdbx_description
1 polymer ?
#
loop_
_entity_poly.entity_id
_entity_poly.type
_entity_poly.pdbx_seq_one_letter_code
_entity_poly.pdbx_strand_id
1 'polypeptide(L)'
;MWRSFAIAFLSFPFTGLGLVIGWVAADLRAGLLAGAAVFTLFFTAAVVNLFFVKSYSYLDAALPAVFAALWSLALAPFSLGLSVFSAPAFIGAGLLLGACLVITKRYATGWRWLLLPAAVFLYEMLPVNIPGFVDDTFALGAALSVMLTQVWRAALPALARELLRQARRPAGKV
;
A
#
# COMPACT_ATOMS: atom_id res chain seq x y z
N MET A 1 -16.54 6.63 -2.30
CA MET A 1 -15.53 5.89 -1.52
C MET A 1 -15.91 4.44 -1.21
N TRP A 2 -17.21 4.11 -1.07
CA TRP A 2 -17.64 2.70 -1.12
C TRP A 2 -17.11 1.96 -2.35
N ARG A 3 -16.87 2.65 -3.48
CA ARG A 3 -16.30 2.06 -4.71
C ARG A 3 -14.90 1.49 -4.53
N SER A 4 -13.93 2.22 -3.95
CA SER A 4 -12.57 1.70 -3.74
C SER A 4 -12.57 0.57 -2.72
N PHE A 5 -13.31 0.74 -1.62
CA PHE A 5 -13.52 -0.30 -0.62
C PHE A 5 -14.26 -1.52 -1.19
N ALA A 6 -15.23 -1.33 -2.09
CA ALA A 6 -15.95 -2.41 -2.74
C ALA A 6 -15.07 -3.14 -3.74
N ILE A 7 -14.26 -2.44 -4.54
CA ILE A 7 -13.27 -3.09 -5.43
C ILE A 7 -12.27 -3.91 -4.59
N ALA A 8 -11.81 -3.32 -3.48
CA ALA A 8 -10.95 -3.94 -2.50
C ALA A 8 -11.57 -5.16 -1.81
N PHE A 9 -12.84 -5.06 -1.43
CA PHE A 9 -13.59 -6.13 -0.78
C PHE A 9 -13.95 -7.24 -1.76
N LEU A 10 -14.32 -6.88 -2.98
CA LEU A 10 -14.66 -7.80 -4.06
C LEU A 10 -13.42 -8.52 -4.61
N SER A 11 -12.22 -7.95 -4.47
CA SER A 11 -11.00 -8.63 -4.90
C SER A 11 -10.84 -10.00 -4.22
N PHE A 12 -11.20 -10.13 -2.94
CA PHE A 12 -11.12 -11.40 -2.19
C PHE A 12 -12.04 -12.51 -2.70
N PRO A 13 -13.38 -12.34 -2.81
CA PRO A 13 -14.25 -13.37 -3.35
C PRO A 13 -13.93 -13.67 -4.82
N PHE A 14 -13.56 -12.68 -5.64
CA PHE A 14 -13.15 -12.95 -7.03
C PHE A 14 -11.81 -13.69 -7.11
N THR A 15 -10.86 -13.40 -6.22
CA THR A 15 -9.60 -14.15 -6.11
C THR A 15 -9.87 -15.60 -5.70
N GLY A 16 -10.74 -15.81 -4.72
CA GLY A 16 -11.15 -17.16 -4.31
C GLY A 16 -11.86 -17.92 -5.43
N LEU A 17 -12.75 -17.25 -6.18
CA LEU A 17 -13.39 -17.83 -7.36
C LEU A 17 -12.37 -18.19 -8.45
N GLY A 18 -11.44 -17.28 -8.75
CA GLY A 18 -10.35 -17.54 -9.70
C GLY A 18 -9.51 -18.75 -9.29
N LEU A 19 -9.22 -18.87 -7.99
CA LEU A 19 -8.52 -20.02 -7.41
C LEU A 19 -9.28 -21.32 -7.63
N VAL A 20 -10.56 -21.37 -7.25
CA VAL A 20 -11.40 -22.57 -7.40
C VAL A 20 -11.55 -22.95 -8.87
N ILE A 21 -11.82 -21.97 -9.75
CA ILE A 21 -12.00 -22.21 -11.19
C ILE A 21 -10.72 -22.78 -11.80
N GLY A 22 -9.56 -22.16 -11.56
CA GLY A 22 -8.30 -22.65 -12.12
C GLY A 22 -7.87 -24.00 -11.53
N TRP A 23 -8.20 -24.27 -10.25
CA TRP A 23 -7.93 -25.56 -9.62
C TRP A 23 -8.76 -26.67 -10.26
N VAL A 24 -10.06 -26.44 -10.45
CA VAL A 24 -10.96 -27.42 -11.08
C VAL A 24 -10.64 -27.61 -12.56
N ALA A 25 -10.21 -26.56 -13.26
CA ALA A 25 -9.92 -26.60 -14.69
C ALA A 25 -8.62 -27.36 -15.05
N ALA A 26 -7.61 -27.34 -14.18
CA ALA A 26 -6.33 -27.99 -14.46
C ALA A 26 -5.70 -28.61 -13.21
N ASP A 27 -5.14 -27.79 -12.33
CA ASP A 27 -4.44 -28.24 -11.12
C ASP A 27 -4.33 -27.11 -10.09
N LEU A 28 -3.86 -27.43 -8.87
CA LEU A 28 -3.74 -26.45 -7.80
C LEU A 28 -2.84 -25.27 -8.20
N ARG A 29 -1.79 -25.49 -9.01
CA ARG A 29 -0.90 -24.41 -9.49
C ARG A 29 -1.64 -23.47 -10.44
N ALA A 30 -2.41 -24.00 -11.38
CA ALA A 30 -3.25 -23.19 -12.26
C ALA A 30 -4.30 -22.39 -11.48
N GLY A 31 -4.95 -23.00 -10.48
CA GLY A 31 -5.85 -22.29 -9.56
C GLY A 31 -5.17 -21.12 -8.87
N LEU A 32 -4.03 -21.40 -8.27
CA LEU A 32 -3.21 -20.40 -7.59
C LEU A 32 -2.78 -19.24 -8.50
N LEU A 33 -2.33 -19.52 -9.73
CA LEU A 33 -2.00 -18.49 -10.72
C LEU A 33 -3.23 -17.68 -11.15
N ALA A 34 -4.38 -18.33 -11.35
CA ALA A 34 -5.62 -17.67 -11.71
C ALA A 34 -6.12 -16.75 -10.58
N GLY A 35 -6.08 -17.22 -9.34
CA GLY A 35 -6.37 -16.40 -8.16
C GLY A 35 -5.43 -15.20 -8.06
N ALA A 36 -4.13 -15.41 -8.22
CA ALA A 36 -3.14 -14.34 -8.18
C ALA A 36 -3.40 -13.28 -9.27
N ALA A 37 -3.66 -13.70 -10.51
CA ALA A 37 -3.95 -12.80 -11.62
C ALA A 37 -5.21 -11.95 -11.36
N VAL A 38 -6.27 -12.57 -10.81
CA VAL A 38 -7.51 -11.86 -10.45
C VAL A 38 -7.26 -10.87 -9.33
N PHE A 39 -6.53 -11.27 -8.27
CA PHE A 39 -6.17 -10.35 -7.19
C PHE A 39 -5.41 -9.14 -7.72
N THR A 40 -4.35 -9.36 -8.51
CA THR A 40 -3.54 -8.29 -9.09
C THR A 40 -4.40 -7.34 -9.93
N LEU A 41 -5.32 -7.86 -10.76
CA LEU A 41 -6.21 -7.04 -11.58
C LEU A 41 -7.10 -6.11 -10.74
N PHE A 42 -7.79 -6.67 -9.73
CA PHE A 42 -8.66 -5.88 -8.84
C PHE A 42 -7.86 -4.90 -7.99
N PHE A 43 -6.68 -5.30 -7.55
CA PHE A 43 -5.78 -4.47 -6.76
C PHE A 43 -5.24 -3.28 -7.59
N THR A 44 -4.77 -3.52 -8.82
CA THR A 44 -4.38 -2.45 -9.75
C THR A 44 -5.55 -1.51 -10.02
N ALA A 45 -6.76 -2.04 -10.24
CA ALA A 45 -7.96 -1.23 -10.40
C ALA A 45 -8.26 -0.37 -9.15
N ALA A 46 -8.06 -0.90 -7.94
CA ALA A 46 -8.23 -0.16 -6.69
C ALA A 46 -7.20 0.97 -6.54
N VAL A 47 -5.92 0.71 -6.85
CA VAL A 47 -4.85 1.72 -6.83
C VAL A 47 -5.09 2.80 -7.89
N VAL A 48 -5.47 2.43 -9.12
CA VAL A 48 -5.82 3.39 -10.18
C VAL A 48 -7.00 4.26 -9.73
N ASN A 49 -8.05 3.66 -9.17
CA ASN A 49 -9.21 4.39 -8.67
C ASN A 49 -8.84 5.39 -7.55
N LEU A 50 -7.81 5.09 -6.73
CA LEU A 50 -7.34 6.02 -5.70
C LEU A 50 -6.87 7.37 -6.29
N PHE A 51 -6.32 7.39 -7.51
CA PHE A 51 -5.93 8.64 -8.18
C PHE A 51 -7.10 9.46 -8.73
N PHE A 52 -8.25 8.84 -8.98
CA PHE A 52 -9.46 9.54 -9.45
C PHE A 52 -10.36 10.02 -8.31
N VAL A 53 -10.09 9.58 -7.07
CA VAL A 53 -10.90 9.94 -5.91
C VAL A 53 -10.42 11.27 -5.31
N LYS A 54 -11.31 12.27 -5.29
CA LYS A 54 -11.03 13.63 -4.77
C LYS A 54 -10.77 13.68 -3.26
N SER A 55 -11.28 12.71 -2.50
CA SER A 55 -11.16 12.67 -1.03
C SER A 55 -11.10 11.23 -0.55
N TYR A 56 -10.10 10.89 0.26
CA TYR A 56 -9.96 9.56 0.86
C TYR A 56 -9.95 9.63 2.40
N SER A 57 -10.28 8.52 3.07
CA SER A 57 -10.42 8.36 4.53
C SER A 57 -9.09 7.91 5.14
N TYR A 58 -8.99 7.94 6.48
CA TYR A 58 -7.83 7.34 7.14
C TYR A 58 -7.87 5.81 7.08
N LEU A 59 -9.06 5.21 6.95
CA LEU A 59 -9.21 3.78 6.71
C LEU A 59 -8.59 3.38 5.35
N ASP A 60 -8.75 4.22 4.33
CA ASP A 60 -8.14 3.96 3.00
C ASP A 60 -6.61 4.01 3.05
N ALA A 61 -6.04 4.80 3.98
CA ALA A 61 -4.60 4.82 4.20
C ALA A 61 -4.08 3.55 4.90
N ALA A 62 -4.95 2.79 5.59
CA ALA A 62 -4.58 1.50 6.18
C ALA A 62 -4.70 0.34 5.17
N LEU A 63 -5.51 0.49 4.11
CA LEU A 63 -5.75 -0.57 3.13
C LEU A 63 -4.46 -1.11 2.48
N PRO A 64 -3.48 -0.30 2.06
CA PRO A 64 -2.22 -0.82 1.51
C PRO A 64 -1.51 -1.81 2.42
N ALA A 65 -1.44 -1.53 3.72
CA ALA A 65 -0.81 -2.43 4.69
C ALA A 65 -1.61 -3.72 4.90
N VAL A 66 -2.94 -3.62 4.96
CA VAL A 66 -3.83 -4.80 5.06
C VAL A 66 -3.68 -5.68 3.82
N PHE A 67 -3.66 -5.09 2.64
CA PHE A 67 -3.45 -5.81 1.39
C PHE A 67 -2.09 -6.49 1.33
N ALA A 68 -1.03 -5.78 1.70
CA ALA A 68 0.30 -6.35 1.77
C ALA A 68 0.35 -7.58 2.69
N ALA A 69 -0.26 -7.49 3.87
CA ALA A 69 -0.29 -8.60 4.82
C ALA A 69 -1.07 -9.81 4.26
N LEU A 70 -2.26 -9.58 3.70
CA LEU A 70 -3.08 -10.64 3.12
C LEU A 70 -2.43 -11.26 1.88
N TRP A 71 -1.77 -10.46 1.06
CA TRP A 71 -1.03 -10.93 -0.11
C TRP A 71 0.21 -11.72 0.27
N SER A 72 0.98 -11.27 1.26
CA SER A 72 2.11 -12.03 1.82
C SER A 72 1.66 -13.40 2.33
N LEU A 73 0.50 -13.48 2.98
CA LEU A 73 -0.08 -14.76 3.42
C LEU A 73 -0.49 -15.64 2.23
N ALA A 74 -1.09 -15.06 1.21
CA ALA A 74 -1.48 -15.78 -0.01
C ALA A 74 -0.26 -16.32 -0.77
N LEU A 75 0.86 -15.59 -0.80
CA LEU A 75 2.09 -15.98 -1.47
C LEU A 75 3.03 -16.86 -0.62
N ALA A 76 2.80 -16.96 0.69
CA ALA A 76 3.64 -17.76 1.60
C ALA A 76 3.84 -19.22 1.14
N PRO A 77 2.83 -19.95 0.63
CA PRO A 77 3.01 -21.34 0.16
C PRO A 77 3.96 -21.49 -1.04
N PHE A 78 4.11 -20.43 -1.86
CA PHE A 78 5.01 -20.42 -3.02
C PHE A 78 6.43 -19.98 -2.65
N SER A 79 6.61 -19.46 -1.44
CA SER A 79 7.88 -18.91 -0.98
C SER A 79 8.84 -19.95 -0.37
N LEU A 80 8.47 -21.23 -0.41
CA LEU A 80 9.25 -22.33 0.16
C LEU A 80 10.39 -22.74 -0.80
N GLY A 81 11.47 -21.96 -0.79
CA GLY A 81 12.69 -22.30 -1.53
C GLY A 81 13.86 -21.36 -1.22
N LEU A 82 13.73 -20.07 -1.54
CA LEU A 82 14.78 -19.05 -1.39
C LEU A 82 14.22 -17.61 -1.21
N SER A 83 12.90 -17.42 -1.22
CA SER A 83 12.22 -16.13 -1.45
C SER A 83 11.56 -15.49 -0.21
N VAL A 84 11.95 -15.94 0.99
CA VAL A 84 11.44 -15.44 2.29
C VAL A 84 11.66 -13.92 2.48
N PHE A 85 12.49 -13.30 1.64
CA PHE A 85 12.77 -11.86 1.64
C PHE A 85 11.67 -10.95 1.08
N SER A 86 10.67 -11.49 0.37
CA SER A 86 9.63 -10.67 -0.29
C SER A 86 8.54 -10.14 0.66
N ALA A 87 8.16 -10.90 1.69
CA ALA A 87 7.10 -10.49 2.61
C ALA A 87 7.40 -9.19 3.40
N PRO A 88 8.63 -8.98 3.93
CA PRO A 88 9.02 -7.69 4.51
C PRO A 88 8.93 -6.53 3.52
N ALA A 89 9.29 -6.74 2.25
CA ALA A 89 9.22 -5.70 1.23
C ALA A 89 7.78 -5.31 0.90
N PHE A 90 6.91 -6.31 0.74
CA PHE A 90 5.46 -6.13 0.55
C PHE A 90 4.84 -5.30 1.68
N ILE A 91 5.08 -5.72 2.92
CA ILE A 91 4.54 -5.05 4.11
C ILE A 91 5.15 -3.64 4.24
N GLY A 92 6.46 -3.50 4.02
CA GLY A 92 7.16 -2.22 4.04
C GLY A 92 6.58 -1.22 3.04
N ALA A 93 6.39 -1.62 1.80
CA ALA A 93 5.81 -0.78 0.75
C ALA A 93 4.36 -0.39 1.06
N GLY A 94 3.56 -1.32 1.59
CA GLY A 94 2.20 -1.05 2.05
C GLY A 94 2.16 -0.01 3.19
N LEU A 95 3.05 -0.15 4.19
CA LEU A 95 3.16 0.81 5.29
C LEU A 95 3.63 2.19 4.81
N LEU A 96 4.61 2.25 3.91
CA LEU A 96 5.13 3.50 3.36
C LEU A 96 4.08 4.25 2.53
N LEU A 97 3.34 3.55 1.67
CA LEU A 97 2.23 4.14 0.93
C LEU A 97 1.14 4.63 1.89
N GLY A 98 0.77 3.83 2.89
CA GLY A 98 -0.20 4.21 3.91
C GLY A 98 0.22 5.47 4.67
N ALA A 99 1.48 5.56 5.11
CA ALA A 99 2.02 6.75 5.74
C ALA A 99 1.97 7.98 4.82
N CYS A 100 2.34 7.82 3.54
CA CYS A 100 2.25 8.89 2.55
C CYS A 100 0.80 9.37 2.35
N LEU A 101 -0.18 8.45 2.32
CA LEU A 101 -1.60 8.78 2.26
C LEU A 101 -2.04 9.58 3.49
N VAL A 102 -1.66 9.15 4.70
CA VAL A 102 -1.96 9.87 5.95
C VAL A 102 -1.40 11.29 5.92
N ILE A 103 -0.12 11.45 5.57
CA ILE A 103 0.56 12.76 5.52
C ILE A 103 -0.09 13.65 4.46
N THR A 104 -0.34 13.11 3.26
CA THR A 104 -0.97 13.84 2.16
C THR A 104 -2.37 14.31 2.53
N LYS A 105 -3.11 13.49 3.28
CA LYS A 105 -4.45 13.84 3.75
C LYS A 105 -4.41 14.93 4.82
N ARG A 106 -3.53 14.76 5.82
CA ARG A 106 -3.45 15.67 6.97
C ARG A 106 -2.91 17.04 6.59
N TYR A 107 -1.96 17.11 5.65
CA TYR A 107 -1.24 18.34 5.31
C TYR A 107 -1.43 18.81 3.88
N ALA A 108 -2.33 18.20 3.11
CA ALA A 108 -2.69 18.59 1.74
C ALA A 108 -1.47 18.76 0.80
N THR A 109 -0.47 17.87 0.90
CA THR A 109 0.78 17.96 0.11
C THR A 109 0.57 17.76 -1.39
N GLY A 110 -0.54 17.13 -1.78
CA GLY A 110 -0.96 16.92 -3.18
C GLY A 110 -0.69 15.50 -3.70
N TRP A 111 -1.45 15.08 -4.70
CA TRP A 111 -1.46 13.70 -5.22
C TRP A 111 -0.12 13.23 -5.82
N ARG A 112 0.71 14.16 -6.32
CA ARG A 112 2.01 13.84 -6.95
C ARG A 112 2.95 13.11 -5.99
N TRP A 113 2.84 13.36 -4.69
CA TRP A 113 3.65 12.70 -3.66
C TRP A 113 3.26 11.24 -3.43
N LEU A 114 2.12 10.80 -3.96
CA LEU A 114 1.66 9.43 -3.87
C LEU A 114 2.11 8.59 -5.07
N LEU A 115 2.56 9.20 -6.17
CA LEU A 115 2.93 8.49 -7.40
C LEU A 115 4.05 7.47 -7.16
N LEU A 116 5.17 7.91 -6.60
CA LEU A 116 6.32 7.02 -6.39
C LEU A 116 6.02 5.95 -5.32
N PRO A 117 5.48 6.27 -4.13
CA PRO A 117 5.09 5.24 -3.16
C PRO A 117 4.05 4.25 -3.71
N ALA A 118 3.11 4.70 -4.54
CA ALA A 118 2.13 3.81 -5.17
C ALA A 118 2.76 2.94 -6.26
N ALA A 119 3.69 3.48 -7.06
CA ALA A 119 4.42 2.71 -8.05
C ALA A 119 5.29 1.63 -7.39
N VAL A 120 5.99 1.95 -6.30
CA VAL A 120 6.74 0.98 -5.49
C VAL A 120 5.80 -0.08 -4.93
N PHE A 121 4.67 0.31 -4.33
CA PHE A 121 3.71 -0.65 -3.81
C PHE A 121 3.12 -1.57 -4.89
N LEU A 122 2.82 -1.03 -6.08
CA LEU A 122 2.37 -1.85 -7.22
C LEU A 122 3.46 -2.82 -7.69
N TYR A 123 4.71 -2.33 -7.81
CA TYR A 123 5.86 -3.14 -8.20
C TYR A 123 6.05 -4.32 -7.25
N GLU A 124 6.06 -4.05 -5.94
CA GLU A 124 6.19 -5.07 -4.91
C GLU A 124 5.01 -6.06 -4.91
N MET A 125 3.79 -5.61 -5.21
CA MET A 125 2.63 -6.51 -5.23
C MET A 125 2.55 -7.41 -6.48
N LEU A 126 3.45 -7.25 -7.46
CA LEU A 126 3.46 -8.11 -8.64
C LEU A 126 3.94 -9.53 -8.29
N PRO A 127 3.27 -10.59 -8.78
CA PRO A 127 3.69 -11.97 -8.56
C PRO A 127 4.99 -12.33 -9.31
N VAL A 128 5.50 -11.43 -10.15
CA VAL A 128 6.75 -11.59 -10.90
C VAL A 128 7.85 -10.89 -10.09
N ASN A 129 8.44 -11.60 -9.13
CA ASN A 129 9.53 -11.05 -8.34
C ASN A 129 10.83 -11.09 -9.16
N ILE A 130 11.06 -10.03 -9.94
CA ILE A 130 12.34 -9.76 -10.60
C ILE A 130 12.67 -8.30 -10.31
N PRO A 131 13.76 -7.96 -9.59
CA PRO A 131 14.87 -8.79 -9.06
C PRO A 131 15.04 -8.72 -7.52
N GLY A 132 16.08 -9.38 -6.97
CA GLY A 132 16.25 -9.67 -5.54
C GLY A 132 16.53 -8.48 -4.60
N PHE A 133 16.99 -8.77 -3.38
CA PHE A 133 17.17 -7.84 -2.24
C PHE A 133 17.65 -6.40 -2.56
N VAL A 134 18.51 -6.22 -3.57
CA VAL A 134 19.02 -4.90 -3.98
C VAL A 134 17.90 -4.01 -4.52
N ASP A 135 17.01 -4.55 -5.34
CA ASP A 135 15.94 -3.79 -5.97
C ASP A 135 14.82 -3.48 -4.96
N ASP A 136 14.44 -4.44 -4.12
CA ASP A 136 13.51 -4.22 -3.00
C ASP A 136 14.03 -3.09 -2.09
N THR A 137 15.33 -3.12 -1.77
CA THR A 137 15.95 -2.09 -0.94
C THR A 137 15.94 -0.73 -1.64
N PHE A 138 16.19 -0.69 -2.94
CA PHE A 138 16.17 0.55 -3.71
C PHE A 138 14.76 1.12 -3.85
N ALA A 139 13.77 0.27 -4.15
CA ALA A 139 12.36 0.65 -4.27
C ALA A 139 11.80 1.16 -2.93
N LEU A 140 12.02 0.43 -1.84
CA LEU A 140 11.64 0.86 -0.50
C LEU A 140 12.39 2.12 -0.07
N GLY A 141 13.69 2.22 -0.37
CA GLY A 141 14.50 3.41 -0.10
C GLY A 141 13.95 4.65 -0.81
N ALA A 142 13.53 4.50 -2.08
CA ALA A 142 12.89 5.57 -2.84
C ALA A 142 11.55 5.99 -2.22
N ALA A 143 10.68 5.04 -1.87
CA ALA A 143 9.41 5.34 -1.20
C ALA A 143 9.61 5.99 0.18
N LEU A 144 10.59 5.52 0.96
CA LEU A 144 10.97 6.10 2.25
C LEU A 144 11.47 7.53 2.08
N SER A 145 12.30 7.81 1.07
CA SER A 145 12.80 9.15 0.80
C SER A 145 11.66 10.14 0.51
N VAL A 146 10.62 9.70 -0.20
CA VAL A 146 9.42 10.49 -0.46
C VAL A 146 8.65 10.76 0.82
N MET A 147 8.43 9.72 1.64
CA MET A 147 7.74 9.86 2.93
C MET A 147 8.49 10.86 3.83
N LEU A 148 9.80 10.71 4.00
CA LEU A 148 10.64 11.60 4.80
C LEU A 148 10.61 13.04 4.27
N THR A 149 10.63 13.22 2.95
CA THR A 149 10.52 14.54 2.33
C THR A 149 9.18 15.20 2.65
N GLN A 150 8.08 14.44 2.63
CA GLN A 150 6.77 14.97 3.03
C GLN A 150 6.71 15.31 4.53
N VAL A 151 7.31 14.48 5.38
CA VAL A 151 7.43 14.77 6.82
C VAL A 151 8.19 16.08 7.02
N TRP A 152 9.34 16.23 6.37
CA TRP A 152 10.19 17.41 6.50
C TRP A 152 9.53 18.69 5.99
N ARG A 153 8.90 18.63 4.81
CA ARG A 153 8.33 19.82 4.15
C ARG A 153 6.95 20.21 4.67
N ALA A 154 6.17 19.26 5.16
CA ALA A 154 4.77 19.51 5.52
C ALA A 154 4.49 19.27 7.00
N ALA A 155 4.88 18.12 7.54
CA ALA A 155 4.54 17.75 8.92
C ALA A 155 5.34 18.55 9.96
N LEU A 156 6.67 18.64 9.81
CA LEU A 156 7.53 19.37 10.77
C LEU A 156 7.16 20.86 10.88
N PRO A 157 6.96 21.62 9.78
CA PRO A 157 6.61 23.03 9.89
C PRO A 157 5.21 23.25 10.48
N ALA A 158 4.30 22.30 10.31
CA ALA A 158 2.97 22.35 10.92
C ALA A 158 3.04 22.08 12.43
N LEU A 159 3.76 21.03 12.83
CA LEU A 159 4.00 20.69 14.24
C LEU A 159 4.73 21.82 14.98
N ALA A 160 5.78 22.40 14.38
CA ALA A 160 6.49 23.53 14.96
C ALA A 160 5.55 24.75 15.17
N ARG A 161 4.68 25.05 14.19
CA ARG A 161 3.68 26.11 14.32
C ARG A 161 2.65 25.82 15.42
N GLU A 162 2.24 24.56 15.57
CA GLU A 162 1.28 24.14 16.59
C GLU A 162 1.88 24.22 18.00
N LEU A 163 3.11 23.75 18.18
CA LEU A 163 3.87 23.86 19.43
C LEU A 163 4.14 25.32 19.81
N LEU A 164 4.55 26.17 18.86
CA LEU A 164 4.73 27.61 19.10
C LEU A 164 3.43 28.31 19.50
N ARG A 165 2.29 27.90 18.91
CA ARG A 165 0.97 28.42 19.30
C ARG A 165 0.57 27.99 20.71
N GLN A 166 0.87 26.75 21.10
CA GLN A 166 0.63 26.27 22.46
C GLN A 166 1.51 27.01 23.47
N ALA A 167 2.80 27.21 23.17
CA ALA A 167 3.71 27.97 24.02
C ALA A 167 3.32 29.46 24.17
N ARG A 168 2.69 30.04 23.14
CA ARG A 168 2.18 31.43 23.17
C ARG A 168 0.79 31.58 23.80
N ARG A 169 0.06 30.50 24.05
CA ARG A 169 -1.17 30.60 24.84
C ARG A 169 -0.74 30.91 26.27
N PRO A 170 -1.03 32.11 26.81
CA PRO A 170 -0.76 32.36 28.21
C PRO A 170 -1.48 31.29 29.01
N ALA A 171 -0.84 30.78 30.06
CA ALA A 171 -1.47 29.90 31.03
C ALA A 171 -2.67 30.65 31.61
N GLY A 172 -3.83 30.48 30.95
CA GLY A 172 -5.10 31.03 31.38
C GLY A 172 -5.45 30.30 32.65
N LYS A 173 -5.20 30.99 33.76
CA LYS A 173 -5.60 30.71 35.14
C LYS A 173 -6.79 29.75 35.20
N VAL A 174 -6.55 28.55 35.73
CA VAL A 174 -7.58 27.74 36.39
C VAL A 174 -8.01 28.48 37.65
#